data_AF-A0A2N3CLF5-F1
#
_entry.id   AF-A0A2N3CLF5-F1
#
_cell.length_a   1.000
_cell.length_b   1.000
_cell.length_c   1.000
_cell.angle_alpha   90.00
_cell.angle_beta   90.00
_cell.angle_gamma   90.00
#
_symmetry.space_group_name_H-M   'P 1'
#
loop_
_entity.id
_entity.type
_entity.pdbx_description
1 polymer ?
#
loop_
_entity_poly.entity_id
_entity_poly.type
_entity_poly.pdbx_seq_one_letter_code
_entity_poly.pdbx_strand_id
1 'polypeptide(L)'
;RALALGRAAGARPLVVNTHYLAGQVAAHLAGAEDVTISHEPEILETGGGLRAALPRLGPGPVATLNPDGVWTGPNPLSTLDSAWDAERMEALLLLAPHAATRAHAGPGDFALAADGRIARARGAPGALVYTGAQILRTEGLAEIAERAFSLNRLWDAMAARGGLYGVLHPGHWADAGTPEGLAATEALLAGAPGNG
;
A
#
# COMPACT_ATOMS: atom_id res chain seq x y z
N ARG A 1 7.55 -3.49 11.01
CA ARG A 1 7.87 -4.15 9.72
C ARG A 1 7.78 -3.17 8.55
N ALA A 2 6.62 -2.55 8.31
CA ALA A 2 6.45 -1.52 7.27
C ALA A 2 7.53 -0.42 7.27
N LEU A 3 7.88 0.14 8.44
CA LEU A 3 8.96 1.12 8.55
C LEU A 3 10.33 0.59 8.11
N ALA A 4 10.65 -0.68 8.40
CA ALA A 4 11.91 -1.28 7.97
C ALA A 4 11.95 -1.44 6.44
N LEU A 5 10.83 -1.80 5.81
CA LEU A 5 10.70 -1.85 4.34
C LEU A 5 10.86 -0.46 3.73
N GLY A 6 10.23 0.57 4.31
CA GLY A 6 10.41 1.97 3.92
C GLY A 6 11.87 2.40 3.95
N ARG A 7 12.55 2.17 5.09
CA ARG A 7 13.98 2.50 5.26
C ARG A 7 14.86 1.76 4.26
N ALA A 8 14.65 0.46 4.08
CA ALA A 8 15.43 -0.36 3.16
C ALA A 8 15.24 0.05 1.69
N ALA A 9 14.08 0.61 1.33
CA ALA A 9 13.82 1.18 0.02
C ALA A 9 14.33 2.62 -0.14
N GLY A 10 14.94 3.21 0.91
CA GLY A 10 15.41 4.60 0.88
C GLY A 10 14.30 5.65 0.94
N ALA A 11 13.06 5.27 1.27
CA ALA A 11 11.93 6.19 1.31
C ALA A 11 12.10 7.23 2.42
N ARG A 12 11.98 8.52 2.05
CA ARG A 12 12.02 9.66 2.97
C ARG A 12 11.16 10.81 2.42
N PRO A 13 10.47 11.58 3.27
CA PRO A 13 10.31 11.38 4.71
C PRO A 13 9.39 10.18 5.04
N LEU A 14 9.51 9.62 6.25
CA LEU A 14 8.63 8.55 6.73
C LEU A 14 7.52 9.11 7.61
N VAL A 15 6.26 8.84 7.25
CA VAL A 15 5.09 9.27 8.01
C VAL A 15 4.24 8.07 8.40
N VAL A 16 3.86 8.01 9.68
CA VAL A 16 2.97 6.98 10.21
C VAL A 16 1.65 7.62 10.60
N ASN A 17 0.57 7.21 9.93
CA ASN A 17 -0.77 7.60 10.31
C ASN A 17 -1.23 6.79 11.52
N THR A 18 -1.75 7.47 12.53
CA THR A 18 -2.25 6.81 13.75
C THR A 18 -3.67 7.26 14.05
N HIS A 19 -4.59 6.30 14.05
CA HIS A 19 -5.95 6.49 14.54
C HIS A 19 -6.20 5.58 15.76
N TYR A 20 -6.22 4.26 15.55
CA TYR A 20 -6.35 3.25 16.61
C TYR A 20 -5.00 3.04 17.34
N LEU A 21 -5.03 2.94 18.68
CA LEU A 21 -3.84 2.74 19.54
C LEU A 21 -2.73 3.80 19.38
N ALA A 22 -3.10 5.04 19.01
CA ALA A 22 -2.13 6.11 18.75
C ALA A 22 -1.10 6.29 19.87
N GLY A 23 -1.50 6.16 21.15
CA GLY A 23 -0.58 6.24 22.29
C GLY A 23 0.46 5.11 22.32
N GLN A 24 0.09 3.87 21.97
CA GLN A 24 1.03 2.75 21.92
C GLN A 24 1.99 2.86 20.73
N VAL A 25 1.48 3.32 19.57
CA VAL A 25 2.32 3.57 18.39
C VAL A 25 3.30 4.72 18.67
N ALA A 26 2.83 5.81 19.28
CA ALA A 26 3.69 6.93 19.65
C ALA A 26 4.77 6.51 20.66
N ALA A 27 4.41 5.72 21.68
CA ALA A 27 5.38 5.20 22.64
C ALA A 27 6.42 4.27 21.98
N HIS A 28 5.98 3.39 21.06
CA HIS A 28 6.88 2.52 20.32
C HIS A 28 7.83 3.28 19.39
N LEU A 29 7.38 4.43 18.86
CA LEU A 29 8.16 5.27 17.94
C LEU A 29 8.90 6.43 18.63
N ALA A 30 8.84 6.55 19.96
CA ALA A 30 9.39 7.69 20.69
C ALA A 30 10.90 7.93 20.48
N GLY A 31 11.66 6.92 20.05
CA GLY A 31 13.09 7.03 19.71
C GLY A 31 13.40 7.05 18.21
N ALA A 32 12.39 7.06 17.33
CA ALA A 32 12.57 7.06 15.89
C ALA A 32 12.52 8.50 15.34
N GLU A 33 13.65 9.19 15.37
CA GLU A 33 13.76 10.60 14.94
C GLU A 33 13.48 10.81 13.44
N ASP A 34 13.59 9.76 12.62
CA ASP A 34 13.33 9.77 11.18
C ASP A 34 11.85 9.58 10.80
N VAL A 35 10.96 9.39 11.79
CA VAL A 35 9.54 9.10 11.58
C VAL A 35 8.67 10.21 12.16
N THR A 36 7.80 10.77 11.32
CA THR A 36 6.78 11.72 11.76
C THR A 36 5.44 11.02 11.98
N ILE A 37 4.78 11.31 13.10
CA ILE A 37 3.42 10.80 13.35
C ILE A 37 2.40 11.81 12.81
N SER A 38 1.44 11.31 12.04
CA SER A 38 0.23 12.02 11.64
C SER A 38 -0.95 11.44 12.41
N HIS A 39 -1.39 12.12 13.47
CA HIS A 39 -2.50 11.65 14.30
C HIS A 39 -3.85 12.04 13.69
N GLU A 40 -4.74 11.07 13.55
CA GLU A 40 -6.09 11.22 13.05
C GLU A 40 -7.08 11.17 14.22
N PRO A 41 -7.68 12.30 14.65
CA PRO A 41 -8.61 12.32 15.79
C PRO A 41 -9.94 11.63 15.49
N GLU A 42 -10.29 11.49 14.22
CA GLU A 42 -11.46 10.77 13.70
C GLU A 42 -11.00 9.83 12.57
N ILE A 43 -11.76 8.78 12.27
CA ILE A 43 -11.42 7.85 11.18
C ILE A 43 -11.58 8.59 9.85
N LEU A 44 -10.46 8.91 9.18
CA LEU A 44 -10.46 9.62 7.89
C LEU A 44 -10.50 8.67 6.68
N GLU A 45 -10.52 7.36 6.92
CA GLU A 45 -10.26 6.32 5.93
C GLU A 45 -8.89 6.51 5.23
N THR A 46 -8.57 5.63 4.27
CA THR A 46 -7.25 5.60 3.63
C THR A 46 -6.92 6.86 2.83
N GLY A 47 -7.91 7.45 2.14
CA GLY A 47 -7.71 8.64 1.32
C GLY A 47 -7.64 9.91 2.16
N GLY A 48 -8.56 10.07 3.12
CA GLY A 48 -8.53 11.21 4.04
C GLY A 48 -7.28 11.21 4.92
N GLY A 49 -6.85 10.03 5.39
CA GLY A 49 -5.61 9.86 6.15
C GLY A 49 -4.36 10.26 5.35
N LEU A 50 -4.23 9.79 4.10
CA LEU A 50 -3.12 10.20 3.23
C LEU A 50 -3.14 11.71 3.00
N ARG A 51 -4.31 12.30 2.74
CA ARG A 51 -4.44 13.75 2.55
C ARG A 51 -3.98 14.54 3.78
N ALA A 52 -4.31 14.07 4.99
CA ALA A 52 -3.88 14.70 6.24
C ALA A 52 -2.35 14.59 6.46
N ALA A 53 -1.71 13.57 5.89
CA ALA A 53 -0.26 13.36 5.98
C ALA A 53 0.56 14.20 4.99
N LEU A 54 -0.03 14.66 3.87
CA LEU A 54 0.68 15.38 2.80
C LEU A 54 1.58 16.54 3.27
N PRO A 55 1.18 17.42 4.22
CA PRO A 55 2.05 18.50 4.68
C PRO A 55 3.38 18.04 5.28
N ARG A 56 3.46 16.77 5.71
CA ARG A 56 4.67 16.13 6.27
C ARG A 56 5.46 15.35 5.23
N LEU A 57 4.82 14.97 4.12
CA LEU A 57 5.43 14.15 3.06
C LEU A 57 6.14 15.01 2.01
N GLY A 58 5.70 16.26 1.83
CA GLY A 58 6.23 17.15 0.80
C GLY A 58 5.59 16.93 -0.57
N PRO A 59 6.08 17.62 -1.61
CA PRO A 59 5.51 17.56 -2.96
C PRO A 59 5.90 16.27 -3.70
N GLY A 60 5.06 15.87 -4.64
CA GLY A 60 5.33 14.77 -5.58
C GLY A 60 4.60 13.46 -5.23
N PRO A 61 4.90 12.38 -5.98
CA PRO A 61 4.34 11.07 -5.74
C PRO A 61 4.74 10.53 -4.37
N VAL A 62 3.81 9.84 -3.72
CA VAL A 62 4.01 9.23 -2.40
C VAL A 62 3.95 7.71 -2.53
N ALA A 63 4.82 7.02 -1.83
CA ALA A 63 4.68 5.59 -1.59
C ALA A 63 3.89 5.34 -0.30
N THR A 64 2.89 4.45 -0.34
CA THR A 64 2.14 4.04 0.85
C THR A 64 2.23 2.54 1.04
N LEU A 65 2.25 2.11 2.31
CA LEU A 65 2.31 0.71 2.69
C LEU A 65 1.35 0.45 3.86
N ASN A 66 0.46 -0.53 3.71
CA ASN A 66 -0.37 -0.97 4.82
C ASN A 66 0.50 -1.69 5.88
N PRO A 67 0.28 -1.44 7.18
CA PRO A 67 1.15 -1.97 8.24
C PRO A 67 0.96 -3.47 8.53
N ASP A 68 -0.17 -4.04 8.11
CA ASP A 68 -0.59 -5.43 8.26
C ASP A 68 -0.13 -6.33 7.11
N GLY A 69 0.29 -5.77 5.98
CA GLY A 69 0.84 -6.55 4.87
C GLY A 69 2.20 -7.18 5.21
N VAL A 70 2.39 -8.45 4.83
CA VAL A 70 3.68 -9.13 4.87
C VAL A 70 4.03 -9.70 3.51
N TRP A 71 5.21 -9.33 3.02
CA TRP A 71 5.72 -9.74 1.72
C TRP A 71 6.96 -10.62 1.90
N THR A 72 7.09 -11.66 1.08
CA THR A 72 8.35 -12.37 0.85
C THR A 72 8.95 -12.01 -0.50
N GLY A 73 10.21 -12.34 -0.73
CA GLY A 73 10.93 -11.95 -1.96
C GLY A 73 11.47 -10.51 -1.87
N PRO A 74 11.56 -9.77 -2.99
CA PRO A 74 12.11 -8.42 -2.99
C PRO A 74 11.23 -7.44 -2.22
N ASN A 75 11.83 -6.32 -1.80
CA ASN A 75 11.10 -5.27 -1.09
C ASN A 75 9.97 -4.71 -1.98
N PRO A 76 8.71 -4.66 -1.49
CA PRO A 76 7.57 -4.20 -2.28
C PRO A 76 7.73 -2.76 -2.80
N LEU A 77 8.35 -1.88 -2.01
CA LEU A 77 8.58 -0.49 -2.41
C LEU A 77 9.67 -0.39 -3.47
N SER A 78 10.71 -1.22 -3.40
CA SER A 78 11.73 -1.28 -4.45
C SER A 78 11.17 -1.83 -5.77
N THR A 79 10.26 -2.82 -5.70
CA THR A 79 9.53 -3.33 -6.88
C THR A 79 8.69 -2.24 -7.53
N LEU A 80 7.96 -1.46 -6.73
CA LEU A 80 7.16 -0.34 -7.20
C LEU A 80 8.02 0.76 -7.82
N ASP A 81 9.08 1.19 -7.13
CA ASP A 81 9.99 2.23 -7.60
C ASP A 81 10.63 1.86 -8.94
N SER A 82 11.08 0.62 -9.09
CA SER A 82 11.68 0.12 -10.33
C SER A 82 10.72 0.08 -11.52
N ALA A 83 9.41 0.02 -11.26
CA ALA A 83 8.36 -0.05 -12.28
C ALA A 83 7.61 1.27 -12.48
N TRP A 84 7.88 2.28 -11.65
CA TRP A 84 7.22 3.58 -11.71
C TRP A 84 7.66 4.37 -12.94
N ASP A 85 6.68 4.83 -13.73
CA ASP A 85 6.90 5.72 -14.86
C ASP A 85 6.09 7.00 -14.65
N ALA A 86 6.78 8.04 -14.20
CA ALA A 86 6.16 9.33 -13.89
C ALA A 86 5.54 10.00 -15.12
N GLU A 87 5.86 9.65 -16.36
CA GLU A 87 5.29 10.30 -17.54
C GLU A 87 3.88 9.81 -17.86
N ARG A 88 3.58 8.54 -17.53
CA ARG A 88 2.31 7.90 -17.89
C ARG A 88 1.45 7.46 -16.70
N MET A 89 2.04 7.37 -15.51
CA MET A 89 1.36 6.83 -14.33
C MET A 89 0.90 7.94 -13.40
N GLU A 90 -0.36 7.81 -12.96
CA GLU A 90 -0.91 8.55 -11.83
C GLU A 90 -0.86 7.69 -10.56
N ALA A 91 -1.03 6.38 -10.67
CA ALA A 91 -0.80 5.43 -9.60
C ALA A 91 -0.32 4.08 -10.13
N LEU A 92 0.52 3.42 -9.34
CA LEU A 92 1.03 2.08 -9.57
C LEU A 92 0.79 1.25 -8.31
N LEU A 93 -0.03 0.21 -8.44
CA LEU A 93 -0.41 -0.69 -7.35
C LEU A 93 0.38 -1.99 -7.43
N LEU A 94 0.84 -2.48 -6.28
CA LEU A 94 1.48 -3.78 -6.18
C LEU A 94 0.41 -4.86 -5.99
N LEU A 95 0.34 -5.76 -6.96
CA LEU A 95 -0.69 -6.79 -7.05
C LEU A 95 -0.11 -8.19 -6.84
N ALA A 96 -0.93 -9.13 -6.37
CA ALA A 96 -0.56 -10.53 -6.27
C ALA A 96 -1.68 -11.44 -6.84
N PRO A 97 -1.35 -12.53 -7.53
CA PRO A 97 -2.34 -13.54 -7.87
C PRO A 97 -2.79 -14.28 -6.61
N HIS A 98 -4.04 -14.75 -6.58
CA HIS A 98 -4.61 -15.51 -5.44
C HIS A 98 -3.70 -16.63 -4.93
N ALA A 99 -3.09 -17.39 -5.84
CA ALA A 99 -2.16 -18.48 -5.50
C ALA A 99 -0.93 -18.03 -4.68
N ALA A 100 -0.52 -16.77 -4.83
CA ALA A 100 0.59 -16.15 -4.09
C ALA A 100 0.13 -15.40 -2.81
N THR A 101 -1.17 -15.40 -2.52
CA THR A 101 -1.73 -14.79 -1.30
C THR A 101 -1.99 -15.83 -0.21
N ARG A 102 -1.94 -15.40 1.06
CA ARG A 102 -2.30 -16.20 2.23
C ARG A 102 -3.20 -15.37 3.14
N ALA A 103 -4.12 -16.03 3.84
CA ALA A 103 -5.10 -15.42 4.74
C ALA A 103 -5.96 -14.29 4.11
N HIS A 104 -6.16 -14.35 2.80
CA HIS A 104 -7.05 -13.47 2.07
C HIS A 104 -8.19 -14.30 1.48
N ALA A 105 -9.42 -14.07 1.95
CA ALA A 105 -10.61 -14.78 1.51
C ALA A 105 -11.49 -13.95 0.55
N GLY A 106 -11.12 -12.69 0.29
CA GLY A 106 -11.87 -11.79 -0.57
C GLY A 106 -11.74 -12.14 -2.06
N PRO A 107 -12.64 -11.62 -2.91
CA PRO A 107 -12.42 -11.65 -4.35
C PRO A 107 -11.21 -10.77 -4.70
N GLY A 108 -10.51 -11.08 -5.80
CA GLY A 108 -9.47 -10.17 -6.29
C GLY A 108 -10.05 -8.81 -6.71
N ASP A 109 -9.24 -7.77 -6.60
CA ASP A 109 -9.61 -6.38 -6.77
C ASP A 109 -9.54 -5.91 -8.23
N PHE A 110 -8.51 -6.35 -8.96
CA PHE A 110 -8.12 -5.74 -10.24
C PHE A 110 -7.88 -6.77 -11.35
N ALA A 111 -8.29 -6.41 -12.56
CA ALA A 111 -7.82 -7.04 -13.79
C ALA A 111 -6.64 -6.24 -14.34
N LEU A 112 -5.60 -6.93 -14.81
CA LEU A 112 -4.38 -6.33 -15.37
C LEU A 112 -4.35 -6.53 -16.89
N ALA A 113 -4.24 -5.43 -17.62
CA ALA A 113 -4.07 -5.43 -19.06
C ALA A 113 -2.60 -5.61 -19.47
N ALA A 114 -2.36 -5.99 -20.73
CA ALA A 114 -1.02 -6.24 -21.24
C ALA A 114 -0.10 -5.00 -21.25
N ASP A 115 -0.68 -3.80 -21.26
CA ASP A 115 0.03 -2.51 -21.18
C ASP A 115 0.28 -2.05 -19.73
N GLY A 116 -0.08 -2.88 -18.74
CA GLY A 116 0.08 -2.59 -17.32
C GLY A 116 -1.06 -1.80 -16.69
N ARG A 117 -2.05 -1.33 -17.47
CA ARG A 117 -3.22 -0.65 -16.89
C ARG A 117 -4.08 -1.63 -16.12
N ILE A 118 -4.72 -1.13 -15.07
CA ILE A 118 -5.63 -1.95 -14.25
C ILE A 118 -7.03 -1.36 -14.21
N ALA A 119 -8.01 -2.26 -14.16
CA ALA A 119 -9.42 -1.93 -13.99
C ALA A 119 -10.02 -2.76 -12.87
N ARG A 120 -11.09 -2.28 -12.24
CA ARG A 120 -11.82 -3.04 -11.21
C ARG A 120 -12.30 -4.36 -11.80
N ALA A 121 -11.92 -5.47 -11.16
CA ALA A 121 -12.29 -6.80 -11.65
C ALA A 121 -13.77 -7.12 -11.42
N ARG A 122 -14.41 -6.52 -10.40
CA ARG A 122 -15.83 -6.73 -10.06
C ARG A 122 -16.23 -8.21 -9.99
N GLY A 123 -15.34 -9.06 -9.47
CA GLY A 123 -15.56 -10.50 -9.37
C GLY A 123 -15.18 -11.31 -10.61
N ALA A 124 -14.51 -10.73 -11.60
CA ALA A 124 -14.02 -11.45 -12.76
C ALA A 124 -13.04 -12.59 -12.37
N PRO A 125 -13.09 -13.75 -13.05
CA PRO A 125 -12.10 -14.80 -12.86
C PRO A 125 -10.67 -14.29 -13.11
N GLY A 126 -9.72 -14.74 -12.28
CA GLY A 126 -8.32 -14.33 -12.39
C GLY A 126 -8.02 -12.92 -11.86
N ALA A 127 -8.95 -12.30 -11.15
CA ALA A 127 -8.73 -11.02 -10.48
C ALA A 127 -7.53 -11.10 -9.51
N LEU A 128 -6.70 -10.06 -9.55
CA LEU A 128 -5.50 -9.90 -8.72
C LEU A 128 -5.84 -9.13 -7.45
N VAL A 129 -5.15 -9.47 -6.36
CA VAL A 129 -5.32 -8.85 -5.04
C VAL A 129 -4.38 -7.67 -4.89
N TYR A 130 -4.89 -6.53 -4.43
CA TYR A 130 -4.07 -5.40 -4.00
C TYR A 130 -3.38 -5.72 -2.66
N THR A 131 -2.06 -5.63 -2.64
CA THR A 131 -1.27 -6.08 -1.48
C THR A 131 -1.14 -5.03 -0.37
N GLY A 132 -1.66 -3.82 -0.57
CA GLY A 132 -1.47 -2.72 0.39
C GLY A 132 -0.23 -1.86 0.12
N ALA A 133 0.49 -2.06 -0.99
CA ALA A 133 1.64 -1.24 -1.40
C ALA A 133 1.36 -0.52 -2.73
N GLN A 134 1.67 0.77 -2.81
CA GLN A 134 1.51 1.56 -4.05
C GLN A 134 2.46 2.78 -4.09
N ILE A 135 2.63 3.34 -5.28
CA ILE A 135 3.09 4.71 -5.50
C ILE A 135 1.95 5.47 -6.18
N LEU A 136 1.64 6.69 -5.72
CA LEU A 136 0.61 7.52 -6.35
C LEU A 136 0.91 9.01 -6.31
N ARG A 137 0.49 9.70 -7.36
CA ARG A 137 0.32 11.15 -7.41
C ARG A 137 -0.77 11.60 -6.44
N THR A 138 -0.57 12.74 -5.79
CA THR A 138 -1.39 13.16 -4.65
C THR A 138 -2.25 14.38 -4.93
N GLU A 139 -2.08 15.02 -6.08
CA GLU A 139 -2.75 16.27 -6.46
C GLU A 139 -4.28 16.11 -6.49
N GLY A 140 -4.77 14.98 -6.99
CA GLY A 140 -6.21 14.69 -7.06
C GLY A 140 -6.89 14.49 -5.69
N LEU A 141 -6.14 14.35 -4.59
CA LEU A 141 -6.74 14.27 -3.24
C LEU A 141 -7.44 15.57 -2.83
N ALA A 142 -7.00 16.72 -3.38
CA ALA A 142 -7.60 18.02 -3.10
C ALA A 142 -8.96 18.21 -3.79
N GLU A 143 -9.24 17.44 -4.85
CA GLU A 143 -10.50 17.52 -5.61
C GLU A 143 -11.66 16.78 -4.93
N ILE A 144 -11.36 15.94 -3.93
CA ILE A 144 -12.37 15.18 -3.19
C ILE A 144 -12.91 16.02 -2.04
N ALA A 145 -14.20 16.39 -2.11
CA ALA A 145 -14.81 17.30 -1.15
C ALA A 145 -14.91 16.72 0.27
N GLU A 146 -15.19 15.42 0.41
CA GLU A 146 -15.36 14.77 1.69
C GLU A 146 -14.07 14.74 2.50
N ARG A 147 -14.17 14.92 3.83
CA ARG A 147 -13.02 14.87 4.73
C ARG A 147 -12.49 13.44 4.91
N ALA A 148 -13.40 12.50 5.18
CA ALA A 148 -13.14 11.08 5.29
C ALA A 148 -13.57 10.37 4.01
N PHE A 149 -12.66 9.66 3.36
CA PHE A 149 -12.95 8.97 2.10
C PHE A 149 -11.92 7.88 1.80
N SER A 150 -12.38 6.84 1.10
CA SER A 150 -11.53 5.77 0.58
C SER A 150 -10.67 6.24 -0.60
N LEU A 151 -9.41 5.81 -0.62
CA LEU A 151 -8.52 5.95 -1.80
C LEU A 151 -9.11 5.40 -3.10
N ASN A 152 -10.09 4.48 -3.01
CA ASN A 152 -10.79 3.96 -4.18
C ASN A 152 -11.36 5.07 -5.06
N ARG A 153 -11.83 6.19 -4.48
CA ARG A 153 -12.34 7.33 -5.27
C ARG A 153 -11.27 7.96 -6.15
N LEU A 154 -10.05 8.11 -5.63
CA LEU A 154 -8.94 8.66 -6.38
C LEU A 154 -8.51 7.68 -7.49
N TRP A 155 -8.39 6.39 -7.16
CA TRP A 155 -8.06 5.36 -8.14
C TRP A 155 -9.09 5.27 -9.26
N ASP A 156 -10.39 5.37 -8.96
CA ASP A 156 -11.44 5.33 -9.98
C ASP A 156 -11.34 6.54 -10.92
N ALA A 157 -11.01 7.72 -10.41
CA ALA A 157 -10.75 8.91 -11.23
C ALA A 157 -9.49 8.76 -12.11
N MET A 158 -8.40 8.22 -11.56
CA MET A 158 -7.16 7.93 -12.30
C MET A 158 -7.39 6.86 -13.38
N ALA A 159 -8.16 5.82 -13.07
CA ALA A 159 -8.51 4.77 -14.03
C ALA A 159 -9.33 5.33 -15.20
N ALA A 160 -10.29 6.23 -14.93
CA ALA A 160 -11.07 6.90 -15.96
C ALA A 160 -10.21 7.73 -16.93
N ARG A 161 -9.06 8.25 -16.48
CA ARG A 161 -8.07 8.96 -17.30
C ARG A 161 -6.99 8.05 -17.90
N GLY A 162 -7.01 6.75 -17.60
CA GLY A 162 -6.01 5.78 -18.07
C GLY A 162 -4.67 5.85 -17.34
N GLY A 163 -4.63 6.47 -16.16
CA GLY A 163 -3.44 6.68 -15.33
C GLY A 163 -3.22 5.65 -14.21
N LEU A 164 -4.12 4.67 -14.04
CA LEU A 164 -4.02 3.64 -13.01
C LEU A 164 -3.35 2.36 -13.55
N TYR A 165 -2.23 1.97 -12.96
CA TYR A 165 -1.41 0.84 -13.37
C TYR A 165 -1.19 -0.15 -12.22
N GLY A 166 -0.80 -1.37 -12.57
CA GLY A 166 -0.42 -2.40 -11.61
C GLY A 166 0.82 -3.15 -12.04
N VAL A 167 1.58 -3.63 -11.05
CA VAL A 167 2.71 -4.54 -11.24
C VAL A 167 2.58 -5.72 -10.30
N LEU A 168 2.97 -6.92 -10.77
CA LEU A 168 2.93 -8.12 -9.95
C LEU A 168 4.09 -8.15 -8.97
N HIS A 169 3.79 -8.46 -7.71
CA HIS A 169 4.80 -8.81 -6.72
C HIS A 169 5.41 -10.18 -7.08
N PRO A 170 6.75 -10.28 -7.22
CA PRO A 170 7.40 -11.53 -7.60
C PRO A 170 7.55 -12.52 -6.44
N GLY A 171 7.04 -12.20 -5.24
CA GLY A 171 7.00 -13.09 -4.08
C GLY A 171 5.58 -13.40 -3.63
N HIS A 172 5.44 -13.80 -2.37
CA HIS A 172 4.13 -14.05 -1.75
C HIS A 172 3.73 -12.89 -0.85
N TRP A 173 2.43 -12.84 -0.55
CA TRP A 173 1.85 -11.86 0.35
C TRP A 173 0.89 -12.52 1.34
N ALA A 174 0.87 -12.01 2.57
CA ALA A 174 -0.11 -12.38 3.59
C ALA A 174 -0.68 -11.13 4.26
N ASP A 175 -1.97 -11.17 4.56
CA ASP A 175 -2.63 -10.20 5.43
C ASP A 175 -2.48 -10.65 6.88
N ALA A 176 -1.81 -9.86 7.72
CA ALA A 176 -1.63 -10.13 9.15
C ALA A 176 -2.64 -9.40 10.05
N GLY A 177 -3.71 -8.83 9.48
CA GLY A 177 -4.73 -8.07 10.21
C GLY A 177 -5.67 -8.93 11.06
N THR A 178 -5.74 -10.24 10.82
CA THR A 178 -6.55 -11.20 11.58
C THR A 178 -5.68 -12.23 12.33
N PRO A 179 -6.19 -12.88 13.40
CA PRO A 179 -5.47 -13.97 14.07
C PRO A 179 -5.06 -15.09 13.11
N GLU A 180 -5.93 -15.47 12.17
CA GLU A 180 -5.65 -16.45 11.13
C GLU A 180 -4.54 -15.96 10.20
N GLY A 181 -4.54 -14.65 9.90
CA GLY A 181 -3.51 -13.94 9.15
C GLY A 181 -2.14 -13.99 9.79
N LEU A 182 -2.08 -13.87 11.12
CA LEU A 182 -0.84 -13.94 11.87
C LEU A 182 -0.16 -15.31 11.73
N ALA A 183 -0.92 -16.40 11.91
CA ALA A 183 -0.39 -17.76 11.76
C ALA A 183 0.08 -18.04 10.33
N ALA A 184 -0.70 -17.61 9.32
CA ALA A 184 -0.34 -17.74 7.92
C ALA A 184 0.95 -16.96 7.58
N THR A 185 1.12 -15.79 8.17
CA THR A 185 2.32 -14.95 8.04
C THR A 185 3.55 -15.62 8.63
N GLU A 186 3.44 -16.20 9.83
CA GLU A 186 4.55 -16.91 10.47
C GLU A 186 5.02 -18.11 9.64
N ALA A 187 4.08 -18.90 9.12
CA ALA A 187 4.37 -20.00 8.21
C ALA A 187 5.05 -19.53 6.91
N LEU A 188 4.58 -18.40 6.36
CA LEU A 188 5.14 -17.83 5.13
C LEU A 188 6.60 -17.38 5.32
N LEU A 189 6.91 -16.78 6.47
CA LEU A 189 8.27 -16.35 6.81
C LEU A 189 9.20 -17.53 7.13
N ALA A 190 8.68 -18.58 7.78
CA ALA A 190 9.46 -19.79 8.08
C ALA A 190 9.81 -20.61 6.82
N GLY A 191 8.97 -20.56 5.79
CA GLY A 191 9.17 -21.25 4.51
C GLY A 191 9.97 -20.46 3.46
N ALA A 192 10.26 -19.18 3.69
CA ALA A 192 11.10 -18.39 2.80
C ALA A 192 12.57 -18.79 2.99
N PRO A 193 13.30 -19.20 1.93
CA PRO A 193 14.74 -19.42 2.07
C PRO A 193 15.36 -18.12 2.58
N GLY A 194 16.05 -18.21 3.72
CA GLY A 194 16.74 -17.06 4.30
C GLY A 194 17.72 -16.51 3.25
N ASN A 195 17.54 -15.26 2.84
CA ASN A 195 18.57 -14.55 2.10
C ASN A 195 19.75 -14.34 3.06
N GLY A 196 20.65 -15.32 3.10
CA GLY A 196 22.03 -15.17 3.56
C GLY A 196 22.87 -14.46 2.50
#